data_AF-A0A3M7BQ25-F1
#
_entry.id   AF-A0A3M7BQ25-F1
#
_cell.length_a   1.000
_cell.length_b   1.000
_cell.length_c   1.000
_cell.angle_alpha   90.00
_cell.angle_beta   90.00
_cell.angle_gamma   90.00
#
_symmetry.space_group_name_H-M   'P 1'
#
loop_
_entity.id
_entity.type
_entity.pdbx_description
1 polymer ?
#
loop_
_entity_poly.entity_id
_entity_poly.type
_entity_poly.pdbx_seq_one_letter_code
_entity_poly.pdbx_strand_id
1 'polypeptide(L)'
;GSILIRDQVWTRYFPLSIYVRDTIKSGKIGPVSRTYADLSMSMSPETTFDNKHRMVNPDLAGGALLDLGIYALTWVFQTLYTTQNNPNAPTVMSAMRKYSTGVDEQTSMLLSFPPTDARGEAHGIATTGMRTAADPEGSGKAGPSIRVQGEKGEIQVFHPAYRPTRTKLILTDGTVEEKNWPQPGPGKDSGWKNGFGGSFQPDGEGHGMFWEADECAHALKEGRKEGKYESLDESLVIMKVMDEVRRQNGMTYPQKIETTDYPVEL
;
A
#
# COMPACT_ATOMS: atom_id res chain seq x y z
N GLY A 1 10.51 30.25 -2.32
CA GLY A 1 9.35 29.60 -1.69
C GLY A 1 9.68 28.15 -1.42
N SER A 2 9.22 27.58 -0.31
CA SER A 2 9.35 26.14 -0.01
C SER A 2 8.25 25.37 -0.75
N ILE A 3 8.63 24.30 -1.44
CA ILE A 3 7.71 23.41 -2.16
C ILE A 3 7.43 22.19 -1.26
N LEU A 4 6.16 21.82 -1.12
CA LEU A 4 5.72 20.56 -0.51
C LEU A 4 5.79 19.46 -1.58
N ILE A 5 6.42 18.33 -1.26
CA ILE A 5 6.46 17.14 -2.10
C ILE A 5 5.89 15.97 -1.29
N ARG A 6 5.02 15.15 -1.89
CA ARG A 6 4.42 13.99 -1.24
C ARG A 6 3.88 13.01 -2.27
N ASP A 7 3.97 11.72 -1.97
CA ASP A 7 3.25 10.69 -2.72
C ASP A 7 1.76 10.70 -2.35
N GLN A 8 0.91 10.24 -3.27
CA GLN A 8 -0.54 10.11 -3.03
C GLN A 8 -0.89 8.70 -2.53
N VAL A 9 -0.30 8.32 -1.40
CA VAL A 9 -0.58 7.03 -0.73
C VAL A 9 -1.65 7.22 0.36
N TRP A 10 -2.84 7.59 -0.08
CA TRP A 10 -4.04 7.84 0.74
C TRP A 10 -4.28 6.84 1.87
N THR A 11 -4.01 5.54 1.65
CA THR A 11 -4.12 4.46 2.64
C THR A 11 -3.45 4.81 3.97
N ARG A 12 -2.35 5.56 3.98
CA ARG A 12 -1.62 5.93 5.21
C ARG A 12 -2.45 6.80 6.16
N TYR A 13 -3.37 7.60 5.62
CA TYR A 13 -4.10 8.64 6.36
C TYR A 13 -5.44 8.15 6.92
N PHE A 14 -5.82 6.90 6.65
CA PHE A 14 -7.02 6.30 7.21
C PHE A 14 -6.87 6.18 8.74
N PRO A 15 -7.92 6.48 9.53
CA PRO A 15 -7.93 6.23 10.97
C PRO A 15 -7.54 4.80 11.34
N LEU A 16 -7.93 3.83 10.51
CA LEU A 16 -7.53 2.44 10.62
C LEU A 16 -6.01 2.26 10.59
N SER A 17 -5.33 2.85 9.60
CA SER A 17 -3.88 2.77 9.44
C SER A 17 -3.14 3.44 10.60
N ILE A 18 -3.69 4.56 11.10
CA ILE A 18 -3.19 5.22 12.32
C ILE A 18 -3.31 4.26 13.52
N TYR A 19 -4.48 3.63 13.72
CA TYR A 19 -4.69 2.64 14.77
C TYR A 19 -3.71 1.47 14.71
N VAL A 20 -3.42 0.94 13.51
CA VAL A 20 -2.43 -0.13 13.34
C VAL A 20 -1.05 0.33 13.81
N ARG A 21 -0.60 1.51 13.37
CA ARG A 21 0.71 2.05 13.77
C ARG A 21 0.79 2.34 15.26
N ASP A 22 -0.27 2.89 15.85
CA ASP A 22 -0.33 3.19 17.28
C ASP A 22 -0.36 1.90 18.13
N THR A 23 -1.05 0.86 17.66
CA THR A 23 -1.06 -0.46 18.30
C THR A 23 0.33 -1.11 18.30
N ILE A 24 1.09 -0.95 17.21
CA ILE A 24 2.48 -1.40 17.14
C ILE A 24 3.36 -0.59 18.10
N LYS A 25 3.29 0.74 18.03
CA LYS A 25 4.12 1.66 18.84
C LYS A 25 3.85 1.54 20.34
N SER A 26 2.63 1.22 20.74
CA SER A 26 2.29 0.97 22.15
C SER A 26 2.83 -0.36 22.69
N GLY A 27 3.36 -1.24 21.83
CA GLY A 27 3.84 -2.56 22.21
C GLY A 27 2.73 -3.58 22.52
N LYS A 28 1.47 -3.28 22.18
CA LYS A 28 0.30 -4.14 22.47
C LYS A 28 0.44 -5.54 21.87
N ILE A 29 1.05 -5.66 20.69
CA ILE A 29 1.35 -6.95 20.03
C ILE A 29 2.81 -7.41 20.19
N GLY A 30 3.60 -6.73 21.03
CA GLY A 30 5.04 -6.97 21.17
C GLY A 30 5.85 -6.57 19.94
N PRO A 31 7.16 -6.90 19.91
CA PRO A 31 8.01 -6.71 18.74
C PRO A 31 7.42 -7.40 17.50
N VAL A 32 7.28 -6.66 16.39
CA VAL A 32 6.70 -7.18 15.13
C VAL A 32 7.79 -7.86 14.30
N SER A 33 7.70 -9.17 14.13
CA SER A 33 8.68 -9.96 13.37
C SER A 33 8.29 -10.18 11.90
N ARG A 34 7.00 -10.07 11.56
CA ARG A 34 6.54 -10.28 10.18
C ARG A 34 5.34 -9.41 9.82
N THR A 35 5.34 -8.89 8.60
CA THR A 35 4.14 -8.37 7.95
C THR A 35 3.94 -9.05 6.61
N TYR A 36 2.79 -9.69 6.42
CA TYR A 36 2.31 -10.14 5.12
C TYR A 36 1.29 -9.14 4.59
N ALA A 37 1.34 -8.80 3.30
CA ALA A 37 0.38 -7.93 2.65
C ALA A 37 0.18 -8.35 1.18
N ASP A 38 -1.08 -8.50 0.77
CA ASP A 38 -1.46 -8.76 -0.60
C ASP A 38 -2.41 -7.68 -1.13
N LEU A 39 -2.10 -7.18 -2.32
CA LEU A 39 -3.08 -6.53 -3.17
C LEU A 39 -3.08 -7.19 -4.55
N SER A 40 -3.88 -8.24 -4.67
CA SER A 40 -4.18 -8.89 -5.93
C SER A 40 -5.67 -8.82 -6.24
N MET A 41 -6.01 -8.62 -7.50
CA MET A 41 -7.40 -8.52 -7.99
C MET A 41 -7.66 -9.59 -9.05
N SER A 42 -8.90 -10.06 -9.20
CA SER A 42 -9.26 -11.07 -10.21
C SER A 42 -9.60 -10.44 -11.57
N MET A 43 -8.65 -9.72 -12.15
CA MET A 43 -8.73 -9.02 -13.44
C MET A 43 -7.86 -9.71 -14.50
N SER A 44 -8.36 -10.79 -15.11
CA SER A 44 -7.63 -11.49 -16.18
C SER A 44 -7.26 -10.51 -17.30
N PRO A 45 -5.97 -10.18 -17.49
CA PRO A 45 -5.57 -9.03 -18.31
C PRO A 45 -6.09 -9.10 -19.75
N GLU A 46 -6.10 -10.29 -20.34
CA GLU A 46 -6.52 -10.52 -21.73
C GLU A 46 -8.00 -10.21 -21.99
N THR A 47 -8.82 -10.27 -20.95
CA THR A 47 -10.27 -10.04 -21.04
C THR A 47 -10.70 -8.72 -20.41
N THR A 48 -9.88 -8.17 -19.50
CA THR A 48 -10.22 -6.96 -18.75
C THR A 48 -9.61 -5.71 -19.37
N PHE A 49 -8.46 -5.82 -20.04
CA PHE A 49 -7.71 -4.67 -20.53
C PHE A 49 -7.42 -4.78 -22.02
N ASP A 50 -7.66 -3.69 -22.75
CA ASP A 50 -6.96 -3.46 -24.02
C ASP A 50 -5.47 -3.21 -23.73
N ASN A 51 -4.58 -3.55 -24.65
CA ASN A 51 -3.13 -3.37 -24.47
C ASN A 51 -2.72 -1.89 -24.31
N LYS A 52 -3.59 -0.95 -24.67
CA LYS A 52 -3.39 0.49 -24.44
C LYS A 52 -3.74 0.93 -23.02
N HIS A 53 -4.43 0.09 -22.25
CA HIS A 53 -4.87 0.41 -20.90
C HIS A 53 -3.67 0.60 -19.96
N ARG A 54 -3.73 1.60 -19.08
CA ARG A 54 -2.65 1.97 -18.16
C ARG A 54 -2.08 0.80 -17.34
N MET A 55 -2.89 -0.21 -17.02
CA MET A 55 -2.46 -1.39 -16.26
C MET A 55 -1.45 -2.27 -17.01
N VAL A 56 -1.56 -2.35 -18.33
CA VAL A 56 -0.75 -3.29 -19.15
C VAL A 56 0.14 -2.56 -20.15
N ASN A 57 0.07 -1.24 -20.24
CA ASN A 57 0.82 -0.45 -21.21
C ASN A 57 2.19 -0.03 -20.66
N PRO A 58 3.31 -0.51 -21.23
CA PRO A 58 4.65 -0.14 -20.78
C PRO A 58 5.00 1.34 -21.02
N ASP A 59 4.37 2.01 -21.99
CA ASP A 59 4.55 3.46 -22.22
C ASP A 59 3.91 4.33 -21.13
N LEU A 60 3.10 3.75 -20.25
CA LEU A 60 2.45 4.43 -19.13
C LEU A 60 2.95 3.93 -17.77
N ALA A 61 4.11 3.26 -17.75
CA ALA A 61 4.66 2.58 -16.58
C ALA A 61 3.66 1.59 -15.94
N GLY A 62 2.91 0.85 -16.78
CA GLY A 62 1.96 -0.16 -16.31
C GLY A 62 2.61 -1.34 -15.59
N GLY A 63 1.78 -2.23 -15.07
CA GLY A 63 2.20 -3.41 -14.31
C GLY A 63 1.54 -3.47 -12.93
N ALA A 64 1.37 -4.67 -12.40
CA ALA A 64 0.78 -4.87 -11.08
C ALA A 64 1.66 -4.26 -9.98
N LEU A 65 2.98 -4.30 -10.11
CA LEU A 65 3.93 -3.80 -9.12
C LEU A 65 3.71 -2.32 -8.80
N LEU A 66 3.69 -1.46 -9.83
CA LEU A 66 3.55 -0.02 -9.63
C LEU A 66 2.10 0.39 -9.32
N ASP A 67 1.11 -0.27 -9.91
CA ASP A 67 -0.29 0.14 -9.70
C ASP A 67 -0.88 -0.39 -8.39
N LEU A 68 -0.57 -1.64 -8.05
CA LEU A 68 -1.18 -2.37 -6.94
C LEU A 68 -0.15 -2.70 -5.85
N GLY A 69 1.04 -3.15 -6.25
CA GLY A 69 2.11 -3.56 -5.34
C GLY A 69 2.54 -2.47 -4.37
N ILE A 70 2.41 -1.19 -4.76
CA ILE A 70 2.65 -0.04 -3.89
C ILE A 70 1.81 -0.09 -2.60
N TYR A 71 0.58 -0.58 -2.64
CA TYR A 71 -0.27 -0.68 -1.45
C TYR A 71 0.16 -1.83 -0.53
N ALA A 72 0.56 -2.98 -1.09
CA ALA A 72 1.12 -4.07 -0.30
C ALA A 72 2.44 -3.64 0.37
N LEU A 73 3.32 -2.96 -0.37
CA LEU A 73 4.55 -2.37 0.15
C LEU A 73 4.26 -1.31 1.22
N THR A 74 3.25 -0.46 1.02
CA THR A 74 2.82 0.53 2.03
C THR A 74 2.47 -0.14 3.35
N TRP A 75 1.77 -1.27 3.33
CA TRP A 75 1.49 -2.03 4.55
C TRP A 75 2.75 -2.61 5.20
N VAL A 76 3.66 -3.17 4.41
CA VAL A 76 4.95 -3.68 4.92
C VAL A 76 5.79 -2.56 5.55
N PHE A 77 5.91 -1.42 4.87
CA PHE A 77 6.73 -0.29 5.32
C PHE A 77 6.11 0.42 6.51
N GLN A 78 4.81 0.70 6.50
CA GLN A 78 4.20 1.41 7.61
C GLN A 78 4.22 0.60 8.93
N THR A 79 4.37 -0.72 8.87
CA THR A 79 4.39 -1.60 10.05
C THR A 79 5.79 -2.00 10.49
N LEU A 80 6.75 -2.14 9.57
CA LEU A 80 8.13 -2.58 9.86
C LEU A 80 9.18 -1.48 9.73
N TYR A 81 8.89 -0.37 9.04
CA TYR A 81 9.81 0.75 8.82
C TYR A 81 9.36 1.99 9.59
N THR A 82 8.19 2.56 9.29
CA THR A 82 7.68 3.82 9.86
C THR A 82 7.41 3.75 11.38
N THR A 83 7.17 2.54 11.91
CA THR A 83 6.95 2.33 13.35
C THR A 83 8.24 2.30 14.16
N GLN A 84 9.40 2.35 13.50
CA GLN A 84 10.71 2.22 14.11
C GLN A 84 11.41 3.58 14.23
N ASN A 85 12.31 3.69 15.20
CA ASN A 85 13.21 4.84 15.31
C ASN A 85 14.42 4.60 14.40
N ASN A 86 14.77 5.57 13.55
CA ASN A 86 15.92 5.53 12.64
C ASN A 86 16.05 4.21 11.85
N PRO A 87 15.00 3.79 11.11
CA PRO A 87 15.03 2.53 10.38
C PRO A 87 16.09 2.54 9.26
N ASN A 88 16.68 1.38 9.02
CA ASN A 88 17.54 1.13 7.86
C ASN A 88 16.75 0.46 6.74
N ALA A 89 17.16 0.70 5.50
CA ALA A 89 16.52 0.12 4.32
C ALA A 89 16.57 -1.43 4.34
N PRO A 90 15.50 -2.12 3.92
CA PRO A 90 15.52 -3.57 3.78
C PRO A 90 16.28 -4.01 2.52
N THR A 91 16.71 -5.28 2.50
CA THR A 91 17.04 -5.97 1.25
C THR A 91 15.79 -6.66 0.70
N VAL A 92 15.70 -6.86 -0.62
CA VAL A 92 14.55 -7.54 -1.25
C VAL A 92 15.00 -8.72 -2.10
N MET A 93 14.24 -9.82 -2.04
CA MET A 93 14.27 -10.91 -3.02
C MET A 93 12.89 -10.98 -3.68
N SER A 94 12.84 -11.23 -4.98
CA SER A 94 11.57 -11.20 -5.71
C SER A 94 11.47 -12.24 -6.82
N ALA A 95 10.23 -12.53 -7.19
CA ALA A 95 9.88 -13.32 -8.36
C ALA A 95 8.70 -12.67 -9.08
N MET A 96 8.74 -12.66 -10.41
CA MET A 96 7.79 -11.95 -11.25
C MET A 96 7.34 -12.81 -12.43
N ARG A 97 6.03 -12.77 -12.70
CA ARG A 97 5.45 -13.22 -13.96
C ARG A 97 5.11 -11.99 -14.80
N LYS A 98 5.61 -11.96 -16.03
CA LYS A 98 5.33 -10.87 -16.99
C LYS A 98 4.09 -11.15 -17.81
N TYR A 99 3.39 -10.08 -18.15
CA TYR A 99 2.36 -10.08 -19.19
C TYR A 99 3.00 -9.98 -20.59
N SER A 100 2.21 -10.23 -21.64
CA SER A 100 2.69 -10.24 -23.03
C SER A 100 3.24 -8.89 -23.51
N THR A 101 2.84 -7.78 -22.89
CA THR A 101 3.37 -6.43 -23.17
C THR A 101 4.72 -6.15 -22.50
N GLY A 102 5.21 -7.05 -21.65
CA GLY A 102 6.49 -6.93 -20.95
C GLY A 102 6.42 -6.37 -19.53
N VAL A 103 5.29 -5.77 -19.13
CA VAL A 103 5.06 -5.35 -17.73
C VAL A 103 4.77 -6.55 -16.83
N ASP A 104 4.84 -6.37 -15.52
CA ASP A 104 4.50 -7.45 -14.59
C ASP A 104 3.00 -7.70 -14.49
N GLU A 105 2.60 -8.97 -14.55
CA GLU A 105 1.25 -9.44 -14.28
C GLU A 105 1.07 -9.80 -12.80
N GLN A 106 2.11 -10.35 -12.20
CA GLN A 106 2.15 -10.81 -10.82
C GLN A 106 3.56 -10.72 -10.27
N THR A 107 3.70 -10.18 -9.06
CA THR A 107 4.98 -9.96 -8.40
C THR A 107 4.89 -10.38 -6.93
N SER A 108 5.88 -11.16 -6.48
CA SER A 108 6.04 -11.56 -5.08
C SER A 108 7.39 -11.06 -4.55
N MET A 109 7.38 -10.48 -3.35
CA MET A 109 8.52 -9.80 -2.74
C MET A 109 8.71 -10.26 -1.30
N LEU A 110 9.92 -10.67 -0.96
CA LEU A 110 10.38 -10.91 0.41
C LEU A 110 11.38 -9.82 0.78
N LEU A 111 11.04 -9.00 1.77
CA LEU A 111 11.84 -7.91 2.29
C LEU A 111 12.45 -8.31 3.64
N SER A 112 13.76 -8.23 3.78
CA SER A 112 14.45 -8.45 5.05
C SER A 112 14.83 -7.11 5.67
N PHE A 113 14.16 -6.75 6.75
CA PHE A 113 14.44 -5.56 7.53
C PHE A 113 15.48 -5.88 8.61
N PRO A 114 16.55 -5.06 8.71
CA PRO A 114 17.57 -5.24 9.75
C PRO A 114 16.97 -5.03 11.15
N PRO A 115 17.64 -5.54 12.19
CA PRO A 115 17.21 -5.34 13.57
C PRO A 115 17.25 -3.87 13.95
N THR A 116 16.41 -3.49 14.92
CA THR A 116 16.39 -2.17 15.56
C THR A 116 16.45 -2.33 17.08
N ASP A 117 16.52 -1.23 17.82
CA ASP A 117 16.48 -1.27 19.29
C ASP A 117 15.18 -1.90 19.83
N ALA A 118 14.09 -1.86 19.04
CA ALA A 118 12.77 -2.33 19.45
C ALA A 118 12.44 -3.76 19.02
N ARG A 119 13.18 -4.34 18.06
CA ARG A 119 12.93 -5.70 17.54
C ARG A 119 14.15 -6.30 16.85
N GLY A 120 14.22 -7.63 16.78
CA GLY A 120 15.17 -8.34 15.93
C GLY A 120 14.91 -8.14 14.43
N GLU A 121 15.57 -8.94 13.60
CA GLU A 121 15.28 -8.99 12.16
C GLU A 121 13.79 -9.25 11.91
N ALA A 122 13.24 -8.61 10.89
CA ALA A 122 11.83 -8.75 10.53
C ALA A 122 11.66 -8.95 9.03
N HIS A 123 10.63 -9.72 8.66
CA HIS A 123 10.34 -10.03 7.26
C HIS A 123 9.03 -9.37 6.80
N GLY A 124 9.13 -8.60 5.71
CA GLY A 124 7.99 -8.17 4.92
C GLY A 124 7.73 -9.16 3.79
N ILE A 125 6.49 -9.59 3.60
CA ILE A 125 6.07 -10.39 2.45
C ILE A 125 4.99 -9.59 1.74
N ALA A 126 5.31 -9.06 0.57
CA ALA A 126 4.38 -8.29 -0.26
C ALA A 126 4.09 -9.06 -1.55
N THR A 127 2.82 -9.24 -1.87
CA THR A 127 2.37 -9.87 -3.11
C THR A 127 1.36 -9.00 -3.83
N THR A 128 1.39 -9.07 -5.16
CA THR A 128 0.44 -8.37 -6.00
C THR A 128 0.25 -9.11 -7.31
N GLY A 129 -0.93 -8.96 -7.93
CA GLY A 129 -1.19 -9.51 -9.24
C GLY A 129 -2.54 -9.11 -9.81
N MET A 130 -2.64 -9.20 -11.14
CA MET A 130 -3.86 -8.88 -11.87
C MET A 130 -4.80 -10.07 -12.00
N ARG A 131 -4.32 -11.32 -11.95
CA ARG A 131 -5.18 -12.49 -12.22
C ARG A 131 -5.76 -13.13 -10.96
N THR A 132 -5.05 -13.03 -9.85
CA THR A 132 -5.41 -13.67 -8.58
C THR A 132 -6.13 -12.67 -7.70
N ALA A 133 -7.23 -13.05 -7.05
CA ALA A 133 -7.87 -12.18 -6.05
C ALA A 133 -7.40 -12.49 -4.63
N ALA A 134 -7.07 -11.43 -3.88
CA ALA A 134 -6.90 -11.48 -2.42
C ALA A 134 -8.21 -11.83 -1.70
N ASP A 135 -9.33 -11.37 -2.27
CA ASP A 135 -10.68 -11.56 -1.74
C ASP A 135 -11.65 -11.91 -2.88
N PRO A 136 -11.68 -13.18 -3.32
CA PRO A 136 -12.48 -13.59 -4.47
C PRO A 136 -14.00 -13.35 -4.33
N GLU A 137 -14.53 -13.33 -3.10
CA GLU A 137 -15.95 -13.05 -2.82
C GLU A 137 -16.26 -11.53 -2.76
N GLY A 138 -15.23 -10.69 -2.61
CA GLY A 138 -15.38 -9.23 -2.45
C GLY A 138 -16.04 -8.80 -1.12
N SER A 139 -16.25 -9.73 -0.18
CA SER A 139 -16.90 -9.49 1.12
C SER A 139 -15.92 -9.48 2.30
N GLY A 140 -14.63 -9.68 2.04
CA GLY A 140 -13.56 -9.80 3.02
C GLY A 140 -13.60 -11.09 3.82
N LYS A 141 -14.40 -12.10 3.42
CA LYS A 141 -14.54 -13.37 4.14
C LYS A 141 -13.46 -14.39 3.80
N ALA A 142 -12.76 -14.23 2.67
CA ALA A 142 -11.65 -15.09 2.26
C ALA A 142 -10.49 -15.08 3.28
N GLY A 143 -10.42 -14.04 4.10
CA GLY A 143 -9.42 -13.83 5.13
C GLY A 143 -8.83 -12.43 5.06
N PRO A 144 -7.91 -12.10 5.96
CA PRO A 144 -7.22 -10.82 5.93
C PRO A 144 -6.21 -10.79 4.78
N SER A 145 -6.21 -9.70 4.01
CA SER A 145 -5.21 -9.47 2.97
C SER A 145 -3.88 -8.99 3.57
N ILE A 146 -3.89 -8.47 4.80
CA ILE A 146 -2.69 -8.06 5.53
C ILE A 146 -2.69 -8.65 6.94
N ARG A 147 -1.53 -9.16 7.37
CA ARG A 147 -1.30 -9.66 8.73
C ARG A 147 0.00 -9.08 9.28
N VAL A 148 -0.11 -8.38 10.39
CA VAL A 148 1.01 -7.79 11.14
C VAL A 148 1.21 -8.61 12.39
N GLN A 149 2.34 -9.29 12.51
CA GLN A 149 2.54 -10.36 13.49
C GLN A 149 3.70 -10.00 14.40
N GLY A 150 3.41 -9.91 15.70
CA GLY A 150 4.40 -9.72 16.75
C GLY A 150 4.33 -10.82 17.81
N GLU A 151 5.26 -10.75 18.75
CA GLU A 151 5.46 -11.79 19.77
C GLU A 151 4.25 -12.00 20.70
N LYS A 152 3.41 -10.98 20.88
CA LYS A 152 2.24 -11.02 21.78
C LYS A 152 0.90 -11.08 21.06
N GLY A 153 0.91 -11.10 19.72
CA GLY A 153 -0.32 -11.15 18.94
C GLY A 153 -0.17 -10.68 17.50
N GLU A 154 -1.30 -10.55 16.81
CA GLU A 154 -1.35 -10.04 15.45
C GLU A 154 -2.50 -9.06 15.21
N ILE A 155 -2.28 -8.15 14.27
CA ILE A 155 -3.32 -7.31 13.69
C ILE A 155 -3.58 -7.80 12.27
N GLN A 156 -4.83 -8.10 11.98
CA GLN A 156 -5.33 -8.47 10.67
C GLN A 156 -6.05 -7.27 10.06
N VAL A 157 -5.76 -6.95 8.79
CA VAL A 157 -6.48 -5.94 8.01
C VAL A 157 -7.07 -6.62 6.79
N PHE A 158 -8.34 -6.32 6.51
CA PHE A 158 -9.10 -6.99 5.46
C PHE A 158 -9.12 -6.17 4.16
N HIS A 159 -9.28 -6.88 3.04
CA HIS A 159 -9.32 -6.31 1.70
C HIS A 159 -10.44 -5.24 1.57
N PRO A 160 -10.28 -4.21 0.72
CA PRO A 160 -9.11 -3.91 -0.11
C PRO A 160 -7.97 -3.24 0.64
N ALA A 161 -6.73 -3.65 0.34
CA ALA A 161 -5.53 -3.11 0.98
C ALA A 161 -5.33 -1.60 0.76
N TYR A 162 -5.84 -1.04 -0.35
CA TYR A 162 -5.76 0.39 -0.64
C TYR A 162 -6.78 1.24 0.14
N ARG A 163 -7.88 0.63 0.61
CA ARG A 163 -9.00 1.31 1.29
C ARG A 163 -9.68 0.37 2.31
N PRO A 164 -8.96 -0.10 3.34
CA PRO A 164 -9.53 -1.06 4.27
C PRO A 164 -10.53 -0.39 5.22
N THR A 165 -11.53 -1.17 5.65
CA THR A 165 -12.58 -0.72 6.59
C THR A 165 -12.72 -1.64 7.79
N ARG A 166 -11.93 -2.71 7.90
CA ARG A 166 -12.05 -3.68 8.99
C ARG A 166 -10.68 -4.13 9.48
N THR A 167 -10.56 -4.25 10.80
CA THR A 167 -9.39 -4.84 11.47
C THR A 167 -9.82 -5.86 12.50
N LYS A 168 -8.96 -6.84 12.74
CA LYS A 168 -9.08 -7.80 13.84
C LYS A 168 -7.76 -7.91 14.58
N LEU A 169 -7.76 -7.62 15.87
CA LEU A 169 -6.63 -7.83 16.78
C LEU A 169 -6.82 -9.16 17.49
N ILE A 170 -5.77 -9.97 17.55
CA ILE A 170 -5.74 -11.26 18.24
C ILE A 170 -4.49 -11.30 19.10
N LEU A 171 -4.64 -11.42 20.42
CA LEU A 171 -3.53 -11.49 21.37
C LEU A 171 -3.33 -12.92 21.89
N THR A 172 -2.12 -13.21 22.35
CA THR A 172 -1.75 -14.54 22.89
C THR A 172 -2.45 -14.88 24.20
N ASP A 173 -3.02 -13.89 24.90
CA ASP A 173 -3.82 -14.10 26.12
C ASP A 173 -5.28 -14.51 25.83
N GLY A 174 -5.65 -14.64 24.55
CA GLY A 174 -7.00 -14.99 24.11
C GLY A 174 -7.88 -13.78 23.76
N THR A 175 -7.40 -12.55 23.96
CA THR A 175 -8.16 -11.35 23.58
C THR A 175 -8.34 -11.27 22.07
N VAL A 176 -9.57 -11.08 21.62
CA VAL A 176 -9.93 -10.83 20.23
C VAL A 176 -10.79 -9.57 20.13
N GLU A 177 -10.35 -8.62 19.31
CA GLU A 177 -11.03 -7.33 19.12
C GLU A 177 -11.22 -7.05 17.63
N GLU A 178 -12.47 -6.99 17.18
CA GLU A 178 -12.82 -6.61 15.81
C GLU A 178 -13.33 -5.17 15.77
N LYS A 179 -12.87 -4.41 14.78
CA LYS A 179 -13.27 -3.01 14.57
C LYS A 179 -13.63 -2.77 13.12
N ASN A 180 -14.74 -2.06 12.93
CA ASN A 180 -15.14 -1.49 11.65
C ASN A 180 -14.80 0.00 11.65
N TRP A 181 -14.30 0.47 10.52
CA TRP A 181 -13.79 1.81 10.29
C TRP A 181 -14.61 2.42 9.16
N PRO A 182 -15.79 2.98 9.48
CA PRO A 182 -16.63 3.59 8.47
C PRO A 182 -15.90 4.79 7.87
N GLN A 183 -16.17 5.02 6.59
CA GLN A 183 -15.65 6.19 5.90
C GLN A 183 -16.77 7.22 5.83
N PRO A 184 -16.66 8.31 6.60
CA PRO A 184 -17.73 9.28 6.66
C PRO A 184 -17.98 9.89 5.28
N GLY A 185 -19.25 10.17 5.03
CA GLY A 185 -19.71 10.97 3.92
C GLY A 185 -20.96 11.74 4.35
N PRO A 186 -21.55 12.55 3.46
CA PRO A 186 -22.70 13.40 3.78
C PRO A 186 -23.99 12.62 4.07
N GLY A 187 -23.97 11.29 3.94
CA GLY A 187 -25.08 10.42 4.30
C GLY A 187 -26.09 10.23 3.18
N LYS A 188 -26.82 9.11 3.27
CA LYS A 188 -27.85 8.76 2.29
C LYS A 188 -28.87 9.89 2.17
N ASP A 189 -29.34 10.12 0.94
CA ASP A 189 -30.30 11.16 0.56
C ASP A 189 -29.73 12.59 0.62
N SER A 190 -28.40 12.75 0.72
CA SER A 190 -27.72 14.04 0.61
C SER A 190 -27.67 14.57 -0.83
N GLY A 191 -27.90 13.70 -1.82
CA GLY A 191 -27.72 14.02 -3.24
C GLY A 191 -26.24 14.13 -3.65
N TRP A 192 -25.31 13.87 -2.73
CA TRP A 192 -23.88 13.86 -3.01
C TRP A 192 -23.42 12.47 -3.41
N LYS A 193 -22.80 12.38 -4.58
CA LYS A 193 -22.19 11.16 -5.09
C LYS A 193 -20.74 11.45 -5.45
N ASN A 194 -19.80 10.71 -4.88
CA ASN A 194 -18.45 10.71 -5.41
C ASN A 194 -18.30 9.70 -6.54
N GLY A 195 -17.40 10.03 -7.48
CA GLY A 195 -16.97 9.13 -8.54
C GLY A 195 -15.60 8.55 -8.22
N PHE A 196 -15.44 7.24 -8.39
CA PHE A 196 -14.14 6.57 -8.35
C PHE A 196 -14.08 5.51 -9.46
N GLY A 197 -13.01 5.49 -10.25
CA GLY A 197 -12.86 4.50 -11.32
C GLY A 197 -13.95 4.54 -12.40
N GLY A 198 -14.58 5.71 -12.61
CA GLY A 198 -15.66 5.89 -13.60
C GLY A 198 -17.05 5.41 -13.13
N SER A 199 -17.17 4.87 -11.91
CA SER A 199 -18.45 4.55 -11.27
C SER A 199 -18.78 5.54 -10.15
N PHE A 200 -20.07 5.71 -9.87
CA PHE A 200 -20.54 6.48 -8.72
C PHE A 200 -20.78 5.53 -7.56
N GLN A 201 -20.30 5.91 -6.38
CA GLN A 201 -20.65 5.22 -5.15
C GLN A 201 -22.12 5.47 -4.77
N PRO A 202 -22.69 4.66 -3.85
CA PRO A 202 -23.99 4.96 -3.27
C PRO A 202 -24.05 6.39 -2.72
N ASP A 203 -25.24 6.98 -2.78
CA ASP A 203 -25.47 8.35 -2.34
C ASP A 203 -24.99 8.55 -0.90
N GLY A 204 -24.18 9.58 -0.68
CA GLY A 204 -23.71 9.95 0.64
C GLY A 204 -22.50 9.18 1.19
N GLU A 205 -21.95 8.20 0.47
CA GLU A 205 -20.80 7.42 0.96
C GLU A 205 -19.47 8.10 0.63
N GLY A 206 -18.60 8.32 1.62
CA GLY A 206 -17.25 8.82 1.39
C GLY A 206 -16.28 7.78 0.82
N HIS A 207 -15.18 8.23 0.20
CA HIS A 207 -14.14 7.35 -0.36
C HIS A 207 -12.84 7.30 0.47
N GLY A 208 -12.63 8.22 1.40
CA GLY A 208 -11.44 8.29 2.27
C GLY A 208 -10.27 9.12 1.73
N MET A 209 -10.28 9.52 0.45
CA MET A 209 -9.28 10.45 -0.12
C MET A 209 -9.29 11.84 0.54
N PHE A 210 -10.36 12.21 1.23
CA PHE A 210 -10.41 13.48 1.96
C PHE A 210 -9.40 13.53 3.12
N TRP A 211 -9.03 12.40 3.73
CA TRP A 211 -8.03 12.41 4.81
C TRP A 211 -6.63 12.79 4.33
N GLU A 212 -6.23 12.33 3.14
CA GLU A 212 -4.96 12.75 2.56
C GLU A 212 -4.98 14.19 2.05
N ALA A 213 -6.16 14.69 1.66
CA ALA A 213 -6.36 16.08 1.25
C ALA A 213 -6.29 17.02 2.47
N ASP A 214 -6.94 16.65 3.57
CA ASP A 214 -6.85 17.36 4.86
C ASP A 214 -5.40 17.43 5.33
N GLU A 215 -4.66 16.31 5.30
CA GLU A 215 -3.25 16.30 5.65
C GLU A 215 -2.42 17.26 4.77
N CYS A 216 -2.69 17.30 3.46
CA CYS A 216 -1.99 18.21 2.56
C CYS A 216 -2.24 19.67 2.95
N ALA A 217 -3.50 20.03 3.24
CA ALA A 217 -3.86 21.36 3.71
C ALA A 217 -3.20 21.71 5.06
N HIS A 218 -3.15 20.75 5.99
CA HIS A 218 -2.44 20.90 7.25
C HIS A 218 -0.93 21.09 7.05
N ALA A 219 -0.29 20.30 6.20
CA ALA A 219 1.14 20.39 5.91
C ALA A 219 1.51 21.77 5.36
N LEU A 220 0.72 22.28 4.40
CA LEU A 220 0.92 23.62 3.85
C LEU A 220 0.74 24.71 4.90
N LYS A 221 -0.32 24.63 5.71
CA LYS A 221 -0.60 25.59 6.78
C LYS A 221 0.50 25.62 7.84
N GLU A 222 1.10 24.46 8.13
CA GLU A 222 2.16 24.28 9.13
C GLU A 222 3.56 24.55 8.56
N GLY A 223 3.69 24.80 7.26
CA GLY A 223 4.99 25.01 6.60
C GLY A 223 5.85 23.74 6.49
N ARG A 224 5.22 22.56 6.59
CA ARG A 224 5.91 21.27 6.40
C ARG A 224 6.22 21.04 4.92
N LYS A 225 7.31 20.31 4.68
CA LYS A 225 7.77 19.94 3.32
C LYS A 225 7.43 18.51 2.92
N GLU A 226 6.85 17.75 3.83
CA GLU A 226 6.48 16.34 3.68
C GLU A 226 5.26 15.99 4.56
N GLY A 227 4.68 14.81 4.35
CA GLY A 227 3.50 14.34 5.07
C GLY A 227 3.82 13.86 6.49
N LYS A 228 2.85 13.95 7.40
CA LYS A 228 3.02 13.52 8.80
C LYS A 228 3.33 12.04 8.96
N TYR A 229 2.78 11.20 8.07
CA TYR A 229 2.89 9.75 8.14
C TYR A 229 3.68 9.16 6.96
N GLU A 230 4.38 9.99 6.19
CA GLU A 230 5.16 9.58 5.03
C GLU A 230 6.26 10.61 4.80
N SER A 231 7.49 10.22 5.14
CA SER A 231 8.66 11.05 4.84
C SER A 231 9.14 10.82 3.42
N LEU A 232 9.80 11.83 2.84
CA LEU A 232 10.41 11.70 1.51
C LEU A 232 11.48 10.61 1.46
N ASP A 233 12.23 10.43 2.56
CA ASP A 233 13.22 9.36 2.67
C ASP A 233 12.57 7.97 2.58
N GLU A 234 11.41 7.79 3.20
CA GLU A 234 10.68 6.53 3.12
C GLU A 234 10.19 6.27 1.69
N SER A 235 9.63 7.28 1.02
CA SER A 235 9.25 7.20 -0.39
C SER A 235 10.42 6.76 -1.26
N LEU A 236 11.61 7.34 -1.07
CA LEU A 236 12.81 6.95 -1.81
C LEU A 236 13.24 5.50 -1.54
N VAL A 237 13.10 5.00 -0.31
CA VAL A 237 13.42 3.60 0.00
C VAL A 237 12.42 2.65 -0.68
N ILE A 238 11.12 2.98 -0.67
CA ILE A 238 10.09 2.18 -1.35
C ILE A 238 10.35 2.14 -2.87
N MET A 239 10.66 3.29 -3.48
CA MET A 239 10.99 3.37 -4.91
C MET A 239 12.23 2.53 -5.25
N LYS A 240 13.30 2.62 -4.44
CA LYS A 240 14.51 1.78 -4.61
C LYS A 240 14.21 0.29 -4.49
N VAL A 241 13.29 -0.11 -3.60
CA VAL A 241 12.85 -1.50 -3.51
C VAL A 241 12.12 -1.92 -4.79
N MET A 242 11.21 -1.11 -5.32
CA MET A 242 10.50 -1.43 -6.56
C MET A 242 11.46 -1.49 -7.76
N ASP A 243 12.43 -0.58 -7.85
CA ASP A 243 13.49 -0.61 -8.87
C ASP A 243 14.33 -1.88 -8.79
N GLU A 244 14.73 -2.29 -7.58
CA GLU A 244 15.47 -3.52 -7.37
C GLU A 244 14.65 -4.76 -7.75
N VAL A 245 13.34 -4.79 -7.44
CA VAL A 245 12.42 -5.85 -7.87
C VAL A 245 12.34 -5.92 -9.40
N ARG A 246 12.18 -4.78 -10.08
CA ARG A 246 12.20 -4.73 -11.56
C ARG A 246 13.52 -5.25 -12.12
N ARG A 247 14.65 -4.81 -11.54
CA ARG A 247 16.01 -5.22 -11.93
C ARG A 247 16.24 -6.73 -11.78
N GLN A 248 15.86 -7.32 -10.64
CA GLN A 248 15.99 -8.77 -10.38
C GLN A 248 15.25 -9.63 -11.42
N ASN A 249 14.15 -9.10 -11.97
CA ASN A 249 13.29 -9.82 -12.91
C ASN A 249 13.47 -9.35 -14.37
N GLY A 250 14.46 -8.50 -14.65
CA GLY A 250 14.74 -7.97 -15.97
C GLY A 250 13.55 -7.25 -16.61
N MET A 251 12.73 -6.56 -15.80
CA MET A 251 11.63 -5.71 -16.27
C MET A 251 12.16 -4.28 -16.42
N THR A 252 11.94 -3.70 -17.60
CA THR A 252 12.35 -2.32 -17.93
C THR A 252 11.25 -1.67 -18.73
N TYR A 253 11.01 -0.37 -18.51
CA TYR A 253 10.14 0.43 -19.37
C TYR A 253 10.92 1.01 -20.56
N PRO A 254 10.21 1.55 -21.58
CA PRO A 254 10.86 2.28 -22.67
C PRO A 254 11.74 3.42 -22.15
N GLN A 255 12.84 3.72 -22.84
CA GLN A 255 13.84 4.70 -22.40
C GLN A 255 13.25 6.08 -22.07
N LYS A 256 12.22 6.52 -22.82
CA LYS A 256 11.51 7.79 -22.56
C LYS A 256 10.79 7.84 -21.21
N ILE A 257 10.52 6.69 -20.60
CA ILE A 257 9.89 6.55 -19.28
C ILE A 257 10.96 6.40 -18.19
N GLU A 258 12.08 5.74 -18.48
CA GLU A 258 13.16 5.49 -17.49
C GLU A 258 14.16 6.65 -17.37
N THR A 259 14.18 7.58 -18.31
CA THR A 259 15.19 8.66 -18.35
C THR A 259 15.05 9.60 -17.15
N THR A 260 16.20 10.03 -16.62
CA THR A 260 16.30 11.09 -15.60
C THR A 260 16.82 12.41 -16.19
N ASP A 261 17.12 12.42 -17.51
CA ASP A 261 17.57 13.60 -18.23
C ASP A 261 16.39 14.49 -18.61
N TYR A 262 16.51 15.79 -18.31
CA TYR A 262 15.49 16.81 -18.61
C TYR A 262 15.95 17.74 -19.75
N PRO A 263 15.07 18.14 -20.69
CA PRO A 263 13.65 17.81 -20.78
C PRO A 263 13.38 16.40 -21.30
N VAL A 264 12.32 15.78 -20.78
CA VAL A 264 11.84 14.47 -21.25
C VAL A 264 11.07 14.61 -22.55
N GLU A 265 11.39 13.76 -23.54
CA GLU A 265 10.60 13.61 -24.78
C GLU A 265 9.43 12.64 -24.53
N LEU A 266 8.31 13.17 -24.02
CA LEU A 266 7.08 12.41 -23.71
C LEU A 266 6.07 12.44 -24.86
#